data_AF-A0A0C2ZUV8-F1
#
_entry.id   AF-A0A0C2ZUV8-F1
#
_cell.length_a   1.000
_cell.length_b   1.000
_cell.length_c   1.000
_cell.angle_alpha   90.00
_cell.angle_beta   90.00
_cell.angle_gamma   90.00
#
_symmetry.space_group_name_H-M   'P 1'
#
loop_
_entity.id
_entity.type
_entity.pdbx_description
1 polymer ?
#
loop_
_entity_poly.entity_id
_entity_poly.type
_entity_poly.pdbx_seq_one_letter_code
_entity_poly.pdbx_strand_id
1 'polypeptide(L)'
;MLKTLFNKKLKLISDEVKAWLETHHGGKVTKIKHLRTFKRIMMNKAARIELLRFVLEDGRSGRVFYSPIMHLFWDAQTKGVSDENMLLAYGGWLFLTSGLQDGFITSNFISSKQRKEYLELKKLVGLENINVIEQYKIGHSEIFTIEGELEGYKTRCAGNCEIDICFDTMTDAFHIPTVYFLLGEQLFRTDRLPDDISKL
;
A
#
# COMPACT_ATOMS: atom_id res chain seq x y z
N MET A 1 -4.24 17.17 15.42
CA MET A 1 -3.53 16.96 14.14
C MET A 1 -4.47 16.68 12.96
N LEU A 2 -5.59 15.95 13.12
CA LEU A 2 -6.53 15.68 12.01
C LEU A 2 -7.34 16.91 11.54
N LYS A 3 -7.87 17.74 12.45
CA LYS A 3 -8.65 18.96 12.10
C LYS A 3 -7.88 19.94 11.18
N THR A 4 -6.56 20.01 11.32
CA THR A 4 -5.70 20.89 10.52
C THR A 4 -5.54 20.45 9.07
N LEU A 5 -5.62 19.14 8.77
CA LEU A 5 -5.55 18.65 7.38
C LEU A 5 -6.84 18.89 6.61
N PHE A 6 -8.01 18.71 7.25
CA PHE A 6 -9.30 18.88 6.60
C PHE A 6 -9.53 20.29 6.07
N ASN A 7 -8.91 21.31 6.69
CA ASN A 7 -9.04 22.71 6.29
C ASN A 7 -7.80 23.25 5.56
N LYS A 8 -6.81 22.40 5.28
CA LYS A 8 -5.58 22.85 4.64
C LYS A 8 -5.82 23.18 3.18
N LYS A 9 -5.33 24.34 2.74
CA LYS A 9 -5.39 24.76 1.34
C LYS A 9 -4.50 23.86 0.49
N LEU A 10 -4.98 23.45 -0.69
CA LEU A 10 -4.24 22.56 -1.63
C LEU A 10 -2.85 23.12 -1.99
N LYS A 11 -2.71 24.44 -2.06
CA LYS A 11 -1.41 25.10 -2.29
C LYS A 11 -0.39 24.73 -1.20
N LEU A 12 -0.78 24.82 0.08
CA LEU A 12 0.09 24.48 1.20
C LEU A 12 0.48 22.98 1.19
N ILE A 13 -0.46 22.11 0.81
CA ILE A 13 -0.17 20.68 0.64
C ILE A 13 0.86 20.47 -0.47
N SER A 14 0.69 21.13 -1.61
CA SER A 14 1.61 21.02 -2.74
C SER A 14 3.00 21.54 -2.39
N ASP A 15 3.09 22.65 -1.66
CA ASP A 15 4.37 23.23 -1.22
C ASP A 15 5.10 22.30 -0.24
N GLU A 16 4.38 21.65 0.68
CA GLU A 16 4.96 20.66 1.59
C GLU A 16 5.42 19.39 0.88
N VAL A 17 4.59 18.84 -0.01
CA VAL A 17 4.97 17.67 -0.81
C VAL A 17 6.18 17.99 -1.67
N LYS A 18 6.23 19.18 -2.26
CA LYS A 18 7.38 19.66 -3.01
C LYS A 18 8.65 19.69 -2.16
N ALA A 19 8.61 20.36 -1.01
CA ALA A 19 9.77 20.46 -0.11
C ALA A 19 10.23 19.07 0.37
N TRP A 20 9.28 18.19 0.69
CA TRP A 20 9.59 16.82 1.08
C TRP A 20 10.26 16.02 -0.04
N LEU A 21 9.75 16.11 -1.28
CA LEU A 21 10.34 15.46 -2.45
C LEU A 21 11.77 15.94 -2.72
N GLU A 22 12.00 17.25 -2.71
CA GLU A 22 13.32 17.84 -2.94
C GLU A 22 14.32 17.42 -1.85
N THR A 23 13.87 17.28 -0.60
CA THR A 23 14.70 16.87 0.54
C THR A 23 15.02 15.37 0.54
N HIS A 24 14.05 14.49 0.25
CA HIS A 24 14.19 13.04 0.46
C HIS A 24 14.51 12.24 -0.80
N HIS A 25 14.20 12.78 -1.99
CA HIS A 25 14.32 12.03 -3.25
C HIS A 25 15.29 12.65 -4.26
N GLY A 26 15.87 13.80 -3.89
CA GLY A 26 16.89 14.51 -4.65
C GLY A 26 16.34 15.15 -5.92
N GLY A 27 16.88 16.31 -6.27
CA GLY A 27 16.49 17.05 -7.46
C GLY A 27 15.29 17.97 -7.25
N LYS A 28 15.27 19.05 -8.01
CA LYS A 28 14.21 20.06 -7.96
C LYS A 28 12.90 19.53 -8.57
N VAL A 29 11.77 19.83 -7.93
CA VAL A 29 10.45 19.50 -8.51
C VAL A 29 10.10 20.55 -9.57
N THR A 30 10.03 20.12 -10.82
CA THR A 30 9.71 20.99 -11.98
C THR A 30 8.21 21.08 -12.22
N LYS A 31 7.45 20.02 -11.91
CA LYS A 31 5.99 19.99 -12.02
C LYS A 31 5.40 19.30 -10.80
N ILE A 32 4.35 19.87 -10.24
CA ILE A 32 3.49 19.23 -9.25
C ILE A 32 2.04 19.56 -9.55
N LYS A 33 1.17 18.56 -9.56
CA LYS A 33 -0.25 18.71 -9.87
C LYS A 33 -1.07 17.87 -8.91
N HIS A 34 -2.00 18.50 -8.21
CA HIS A 34 -3.05 17.79 -7.49
C HIS A 34 -3.95 17.05 -8.48
N LEU A 35 -4.16 15.75 -8.25
CA LEU A 35 -5.01 14.91 -9.09
C LEU A 35 -6.38 14.71 -8.47
N ARG A 36 -6.41 14.30 -7.19
CA ARG A 36 -7.66 13.90 -6.53
C ARG A 36 -7.51 13.99 -5.01
N THR A 37 -8.65 14.21 -4.35
CA THR A 37 -8.80 14.04 -2.90
C THR A 37 -9.67 12.82 -2.63
N PHE A 38 -9.18 11.89 -1.83
CA PHE A 38 -9.96 10.75 -1.35
C PHE A 38 -10.44 11.02 0.07
N LYS A 39 -11.72 10.74 0.32
CA LYS A 39 -12.29 10.67 1.66
C LYS A 39 -12.55 9.20 1.97
N ARG A 40 -11.99 8.70 3.07
CA ARG A 40 -12.11 7.29 3.50
C ARG A 40 -12.31 7.23 5.00
N ILE A 41 -12.80 6.11 5.50
CA ILE A 41 -12.64 5.76 6.90
C ILE A 41 -11.40 4.88 6.97
N MET A 42 -10.52 5.17 7.92
CA MET A 42 -9.33 4.36 8.17
C MET A 42 -9.26 4.17 9.67
N MET A 43 -9.21 2.91 10.12
CA MET A 43 -9.15 2.57 11.55
C MET A 43 -10.24 3.30 12.36
N ASN A 44 -11.48 3.28 11.88
CA ASN A 44 -12.65 3.95 12.47
C ASN A 44 -12.56 5.49 12.56
N LYS A 45 -11.69 6.12 11.75
CA LYS A 45 -11.56 7.59 11.70
C LYS A 45 -11.66 8.10 10.27
N ALA A 46 -12.38 9.19 10.08
CA ALA A 46 -12.42 9.88 8.80
C ALA A 46 -11.02 10.39 8.43
N ALA A 47 -10.59 10.03 7.23
CA ALA A 47 -9.30 10.41 6.66
C ALA A 47 -9.50 11.15 5.34
N ARG A 48 -8.64 12.14 5.12
CA ARG A 48 -8.51 12.90 3.87
C ARG A 48 -7.13 12.63 3.30
N ILE A 49 -7.10 12.00 2.13
CA ILE A 49 -5.88 11.59 1.45
C ILE A 49 -5.78 12.36 0.14
N GLU A 50 -4.69 13.10 -0.03
CA GLU A 50 -4.42 13.87 -1.25
C GLU A 50 -3.51 13.09 -2.17
N LEU A 51 -3.88 13.01 -3.44
CA LEU A 51 -3.06 12.44 -4.49
C LEU A 51 -2.50 13.55 -5.38
N LEU A 52 -1.18 13.60 -5.47
CA LEU A 52 -0.45 14.54 -6.30
C LEU A 52 0.46 13.79 -7.27
N ARG A 53 0.57 14.28 -8.50
CA ARG A 53 1.58 13.85 -9.46
C ARG A 53 2.73 14.84 -9.46
N PHE A 54 3.96 14.35 -9.59
CA PHE A 54 5.14 15.20 -9.68
C PHE A 54 6.10 14.77 -10.79
N VAL A 55 6.98 15.70 -11.18
CA VAL A 55 8.13 15.47 -12.06
C VAL A 55 9.33 16.21 -11.48
N LEU A 56 10.45 15.52 -11.36
CA LEU A 56 11.74 16.06 -10.96
C LEU A 56 12.51 16.61 -12.17
N GLU A 57 13.55 17.40 -11.93
CA GLU A 57 14.35 18.00 -13.01
C GLU A 57 15.12 16.98 -13.86
N ASP A 58 15.44 15.81 -13.30
CA ASP A 58 16.07 14.70 -13.99
C ASP A 58 15.08 13.84 -14.81
N GLY A 59 13.80 14.22 -14.85
CA GLY A 59 12.75 13.52 -15.58
C GLY A 59 12.08 12.38 -14.81
N ARG A 60 12.57 11.99 -13.63
CA ARG A 60 11.85 11.04 -12.77
C ARG A 60 10.48 11.61 -12.40
N SER A 61 9.47 10.76 -12.41
CA SER A 61 8.09 11.15 -12.11
C SER A 61 7.37 10.07 -11.33
N GLY A 62 6.32 10.48 -10.64
CA GLY A 62 5.55 9.59 -9.79
C GLY A 62 4.34 10.26 -9.20
N ARG A 63 3.72 9.53 -8.27
CA ARG A 63 2.51 9.93 -7.57
C ARG A 63 2.77 9.87 -6.07
N VAL A 64 2.36 10.90 -5.34
CA VAL A 64 2.49 11.02 -3.89
C VAL A 64 1.10 11.01 -3.28
N PHE A 65 0.92 10.15 -2.27
CA PHE A 65 -0.23 10.16 -1.39
C PHE A 65 0.13 10.89 -0.09
N TYR A 66 -0.75 11.78 0.35
CA TYR A 66 -0.58 12.57 1.56
C TYR A 66 -1.81 12.47 2.46
N SER A 67 -1.65 11.78 3.58
CA SER A 67 -2.58 11.79 4.72
C SER A 67 -1.76 11.71 6.00
N PRO A 68 -1.54 12.88 6.60
CA PRO A 68 -0.32 13.37 7.30
C PRO A 68 1.06 12.75 7.04
N ILE A 69 1.13 11.50 6.58
CA ILE A 69 2.34 10.78 6.21
C ILE A 69 2.39 10.69 4.69
N MET A 70 3.56 10.96 4.11
CA MET A 70 3.79 10.90 2.67
C MET A 70 4.32 9.54 2.26
N HIS A 71 3.76 9.02 1.17
CA HIS A 71 4.34 7.88 0.46
C HIS A 71 4.29 8.17 -1.03
N LEU A 72 5.30 7.71 -1.75
CA LEU A 72 5.36 7.87 -3.20
C LEU A 72 5.39 6.53 -3.92
N PHE A 73 4.83 6.54 -5.12
CA PHE A 73 4.93 5.47 -6.10
C PHE A 73 5.57 6.04 -7.35
N TRP A 74 6.73 5.49 -7.75
CA TRP A 74 7.41 5.91 -8.97
C TRP A 74 6.67 5.40 -10.21
N ASP A 75 6.51 6.25 -11.24
CA ASP A 75 5.86 5.86 -12.48
C ASP A 75 6.64 4.73 -13.19
N ALA A 76 7.96 4.66 -13.05
CA ALA A 76 8.78 3.59 -13.62
C ALA A 76 8.38 2.17 -13.15
N GLN A 77 7.76 2.06 -11.98
CA GLN A 77 7.34 0.80 -11.39
C GLN A 77 5.81 0.62 -11.41
N THR A 78 5.05 1.70 -11.55
CA THR A 78 3.60 1.69 -11.31
C THR A 78 2.80 2.24 -12.48
N LYS A 79 3.44 2.43 -13.65
CA LYS A 79 2.77 2.82 -14.88
C LYS A 79 1.68 1.80 -15.20
N GLY A 80 0.44 2.28 -15.35
CA GLY A 80 -0.73 1.42 -15.61
C GLY A 80 -1.58 1.12 -14.37
N VAL A 81 -0.99 1.15 -13.16
CA VAL A 81 -1.76 1.00 -11.91
C VAL A 81 -2.71 2.19 -11.72
N SER A 82 -3.99 1.89 -11.52
CA SER A 82 -5.02 2.91 -11.28
C SER A 82 -4.79 3.66 -9.96
N ASP A 83 -5.34 4.86 -9.87
CA ASP A 83 -5.25 5.68 -8.66
C ASP A 83 -5.96 5.02 -7.47
N GLU A 84 -7.03 4.27 -7.71
CA GLU A 84 -7.74 3.47 -6.71
C GLU A 84 -6.90 2.31 -6.18
N ASN A 85 -6.20 1.58 -7.06
CA ASN A 85 -5.34 0.47 -6.65
C ASN A 85 -4.10 0.97 -5.89
N MET A 86 -3.53 2.11 -6.28
CA MET A 86 -2.46 2.70 -5.46
C MET A 86 -2.98 3.29 -4.15
N LEU A 87 -4.21 3.81 -4.09
CA LEU A 87 -4.82 4.22 -2.82
C LEU A 87 -4.94 3.01 -1.88
N LEU A 88 -5.36 1.87 -2.43
CA LEU A 88 -5.43 0.60 -1.73
C LEU A 88 -4.05 0.23 -1.15
N ALA A 89 -3.03 0.19 -1.99
CA ALA A 89 -1.65 -0.07 -1.57
C ALA A 89 -1.14 0.96 -0.55
N TYR A 90 -1.43 2.26 -0.74
CA TYR A 90 -1.07 3.30 0.23
C TYR A 90 -1.68 3.05 1.61
N GLY A 91 -2.96 2.65 1.66
CA GLY A 91 -3.64 2.30 2.90
C GLY A 91 -2.97 1.12 3.61
N GLY A 92 -2.65 0.06 2.88
CA GLY A 92 -1.96 -1.09 3.46
C GLY A 92 -0.53 -0.80 3.89
N TRP A 93 0.21 0.01 3.12
CA TRP A 93 1.52 0.51 3.53
C TRP A 93 1.43 1.33 4.82
N LEU A 94 0.45 2.23 4.92
CA LEU A 94 0.26 3.07 6.09
C LEU A 94 -0.08 2.22 7.32
N PHE A 95 -0.98 1.24 7.18
CA PHE A 95 -1.33 0.31 8.26
C PHE A 95 -0.13 -0.52 8.70
N LEU A 96 0.62 -1.08 7.74
CA LEU A 96 1.79 -1.91 8.03
C LEU A 96 2.87 -1.11 8.74
N THR A 97 3.22 0.07 8.22
CA THR A 97 4.30 0.90 8.77
C THR A 97 3.96 1.42 10.16
N SER A 98 2.74 1.92 10.37
CA SER A 98 2.27 2.30 11.70
C SER A 98 2.26 1.10 12.65
N GLY A 99 1.81 -0.07 12.21
CA GLY A 99 1.76 -1.25 13.08
C GLY A 99 3.11 -1.83 13.47
N LEU A 100 4.10 -1.75 12.58
CA LEU A 100 5.48 -2.08 12.90
C LEU A 100 6.08 -1.08 13.90
N GLN A 101 5.80 0.22 13.73
CA GLN A 101 6.28 1.27 14.62
C GLN A 101 5.67 1.17 16.02
N ASP A 102 4.36 0.90 16.11
CA ASP A 102 3.63 0.77 17.37
C ASP A 102 3.82 -0.62 18.02
N GLY A 103 4.42 -1.57 17.30
CA GLY A 103 4.78 -2.91 17.78
C GLY A 103 3.62 -3.92 17.79
N PHE A 104 2.43 -3.56 17.31
CA PHE A 104 1.32 -4.53 17.19
C PHE A 104 1.44 -5.45 15.97
N ILE A 105 2.30 -5.09 15.01
CA ILE A 105 2.77 -5.97 13.94
C ILE A 105 4.24 -6.30 14.20
N THR A 106 4.62 -7.56 14.07
CA THR A 106 6.02 -7.99 14.17
C THR A 106 6.46 -8.75 12.93
N SER A 107 7.66 -8.49 12.43
CA SER A 107 8.24 -9.19 11.28
C SER A 107 9.21 -10.32 11.66
N ASN A 108 9.71 -10.29 12.89
CA ASN A 108 10.66 -11.26 13.41
C ASN A 108 9.98 -12.16 14.43
N PHE A 109 9.44 -13.29 13.96
CA PHE A 109 8.84 -14.31 14.81
C PHE A 109 9.15 -15.70 14.26
N ILE A 110 9.09 -16.70 15.14
CA ILE A 110 9.11 -18.10 14.74
C ILE A 110 7.69 -18.45 14.32
N SER A 111 7.50 -18.68 13.02
CA SER A 111 6.19 -19.06 12.49
C SER A 111 5.73 -20.39 13.06
N SER A 112 4.42 -20.48 13.28
CA SER A 112 3.76 -21.71 13.67
C SER A 112 3.53 -22.65 12.47
N LYS A 113 2.57 -23.55 12.58
CA LYS A 113 2.13 -24.47 11.52
C LYS A 113 1.62 -23.72 10.27
N GLN A 114 1.14 -22.47 10.42
CA GLN A 114 0.52 -21.68 9.35
C GLN A 114 1.42 -21.49 8.13
N ARG A 115 2.73 -21.24 8.31
CA ARG A 115 3.64 -21.11 7.16
C ARG A 115 3.68 -22.37 6.32
N LYS A 116 3.80 -23.53 6.97
CA LYS A 116 3.88 -24.81 6.25
C LYS A 116 2.59 -25.05 5.46
N GLU A 117 1.45 -24.88 6.11
CA GLU A 117 0.13 -25.06 5.48
C GLU A 117 -0.06 -24.10 4.30
N TYR A 118 0.30 -22.83 4.46
CA TYR A 118 0.20 -21.84 3.38
C TYR A 118 1.07 -22.20 2.18
N LEU A 119 2.33 -22.61 2.42
CA LEU A 119 3.23 -23.04 1.34
C LEU A 119 2.76 -24.32 0.65
N GLU A 120 2.16 -25.26 1.39
CA GLU A 120 1.56 -26.47 0.82
C GLU A 120 0.35 -26.12 -0.07
N LEU A 121 -0.54 -25.23 0.38
CA LEU A 121 -1.65 -24.72 -0.43
C LEU A 121 -1.14 -24.06 -1.72
N LYS A 122 -0.05 -23.30 -1.64
CA LYS A 122 0.53 -22.63 -2.82
C LYS A 122 1.10 -23.61 -3.85
N LYS A 123 1.71 -24.70 -3.40
CA LYS A 123 2.14 -25.79 -4.29
C LYS A 123 0.95 -26.49 -4.94
N LEU A 124 -0.15 -26.68 -4.20
CA LEU A 124 -1.36 -27.33 -4.74
C LEU A 124 -2.02 -26.52 -5.86
N VAL A 125 -1.91 -25.20 -5.83
CA VAL A 125 -2.40 -24.32 -6.92
C VAL A 125 -1.38 -24.14 -8.06
N GLY A 126 -0.29 -24.92 -8.06
CA GLY A 126 0.70 -24.91 -9.14
C GLY A 126 1.81 -23.87 -9.01
N LEU A 127 1.97 -23.22 -7.86
CA LEU A 127 3.10 -22.32 -7.62
C LEU A 127 4.37 -23.13 -7.35
N GLU A 128 5.39 -22.90 -8.16
CA GLU A 128 6.70 -23.56 -8.09
C GLU A 128 7.77 -22.60 -7.57
N ASN A 129 8.95 -23.13 -7.23
CA ASN A 129 10.13 -22.34 -6.80
C ASN A 129 9.85 -21.32 -5.68
N ILE A 130 8.97 -21.69 -4.74
CA ILE A 130 8.43 -20.77 -3.73
C ILE A 130 9.52 -20.33 -2.74
N ASN A 131 9.74 -19.03 -2.65
CA ASN A 131 10.59 -18.38 -1.67
C ASN A 131 9.76 -17.43 -0.78
N VAL A 132 9.98 -17.47 0.54
CA VAL A 132 9.37 -16.52 1.47
C VAL A 132 10.26 -15.29 1.56
N ILE A 133 9.74 -14.12 1.19
CA ILE A 133 10.48 -12.86 1.15
C ILE A 133 10.32 -12.11 2.47
N GLU A 134 9.08 -12.04 2.97
CA GLU A 134 8.74 -11.33 4.21
C GLU A 134 7.68 -12.11 4.98
N GLN A 135 7.57 -11.84 6.28
CA GLN A 135 6.54 -12.39 7.14
C GLN A 135 6.11 -11.35 8.17
N TYR A 136 4.83 -11.36 8.53
CA TYR A 136 4.24 -10.43 9.48
C TYR A 136 3.27 -11.16 10.39
N LYS A 137 3.35 -10.90 11.70
CA LYS A 137 2.39 -11.37 12.68
C LYS A 137 1.54 -10.21 13.17
N ILE A 138 0.22 -10.34 13.02
CA ILE A 138 -0.79 -9.34 13.37
C ILE A 138 -1.80 -10.02 14.30
N GLY A 139 -1.67 -9.77 15.62
CA GLY A 139 -2.42 -10.55 16.61
C GLY A 139 -2.13 -12.04 16.52
N HIS A 140 -3.14 -12.84 16.14
CA HIS A 140 -3.04 -14.29 15.96
C HIS A 140 -2.82 -14.73 14.51
N SER A 141 -2.87 -13.80 13.56
CA SER A 141 -2.69 -14.10 12.13
C SER A 141 -1.23 -13.95 11.73
N GLU A 142 -0.70 -14.92 10.98
CA GLU A 142 0.61 -14.85 10.34
C GLU A 142 0.40 -14.65 8.83
N ILE A 143 0.92 -13.56 8.28
CA ILE A 143 0.88 -13.23 6.85
C ILE A 143 2.27 -13.43 6.27
N PHE A 144 2.36 -14.06 5.10
CA PHE A 144 3.62 -14.31 4.41
C PHE A 144 3.60 -13.67 3.02
N THR A 145 4.66 -12.94 2.69
CA THR A 145 4.95 -12.49 1.33
C THR A 145 5.86 -13.53 0.68
N ILE A 146 5.45 -14.06 -0.46
CA ILE A 146 6.19 -15.09 -1.20
C ILE A 146 6.41 -14.68 -2.65
N GLU A 147 7.48 -15.18 -3.23
CA GLU A 147 7.74 -15.19 -4.67
C GLU A 147 7.79 -16.64 -5.16
N GLY A 148 7.33 -16.89 -6.38
CA GLY A 148 7.44 -18.18 -7.05
C GLY A 148 7.15 -18.04 -8.53
N GLU A 149 6.89 -19.16 -9.19
CA GLU A 149 6.54 -19.22 -10.61
C GLU A 149 5.20 -19.95 -10.79
N LEU A 150 4.29 -19.36 -11.56
CA LEU A 150 3.00 -19.95 -11.90
C LEU A 150 2.83 -19.87 -13.41
N GLU A 151 2.65 -21.00 -14.08
CA GLU A 151 2.48 -21.08 -15.55
C GLU A 151 3.63 -20.37 -16.33
N GLY A 152 4.85 -20.42 -15.78
CA GLY A 152 6.03 -19.78 -16.38
C GLY A 152 6.18 -18.28 -16.08
N TYR A 153 5.26 -17.67 -15.34
CA TYR A 153 5.34 -16.27 -14.93
C TYR A 153 5.79 -16.14 -13.48
N LYS A 154 6.72 -15.21 -13.24
CA LYS A 154 7.11 -14.85 -11.88
C LYS A 154 5.89 -14.25 -11.17
N THR A 155 5.56 -14.79 -10.01
CA THR A 155 4.36 -14.46 -9.25
C THR A 155 4.74 -14.06 -7.82
N ARG A 156 4.11 -12.99 -7.33
CA ARG A 156 4.24 -12.48 -5.96
C ARG A 156 2.92 -12.60 -5.24
N CYS A 157 2.90 -13.29 -4.12
CA CYS A 157 1.71 -13.40 -3.28
C CYS A 157 1.95 -12.83 -1.89
N ALA A 158 0.89 -12.35 -1.25
CA ALA A 158 0.88 -12.08 0.18
C ALA A 158 -0.41 -12.64 0.78
N GLY A 159 -0.31 -13.37 1.90
CA GLY A 159 -1.47 -13.99 2.50
C GLY A 159 -1.17 -15.03 3.56
N ASN A 160 -2.22 -15.75 3.93
CA ASN A 160 -2.22 -16.93 4.79
C ASN A 160 -3.19 -17.97 4.22
N CYS A 161 -3.58 -18.97 5.00
CA CYS A 161 -4.49 -20.03 4.55
C CYS A 161 -5.94 -19.57 4.32
N GLU A 162 -6.32 -18.39 4.81
CA GLU A 162 -7.70 -17.88 4.77
C GLU A 162 -7.89 -16.81 3.70
N ILE A 163 -6.89 -15.93 3.57
CA ILE A 163 -6.91 -14.80 2.65
C ILE A 163 -5.56 -14.66 1.96
N ASP A 164 -5.59 -14.41 0.67
CA ASP A 164 -4.39 -14.17 -0.12
C ASP A 164 -4.68 -13.29 -1.33
N ILE A 165 -3.62 -12.67 -1.84
CA ILE A 165 -3.63 -11.97 -3.12
C ILE A 165 -2.31 -12.26 -3.83
N CYS A 166 -2.38 -12.42 -5.15
CA CYS A 166 -1.23 -12.73 -6.00
C CYS A 166 -1.23 -11.83 -7.24
N PHE A 167 -0.04 -11.43 -7.67
CA PHE A 167 0.18 -10.72 -8.92
C PHE A 167 1.33 -11.40 -9.67
N ASP A 168 1.13 -11.64 -10.96
CA ASP A 168 2.18 -12.08 -11.88
C ASP A 168 2.87 -10.88 -12.54
N THR A 169 3.95 -11.13 -13.27
CA THR A 169 4.69 -10.09 -14.02
C THR A 169 3.89 -9.40 -15.11
N MET A 170 2.73 -9.93 -15.52
CA MET A 170 1.86 -9.31 -16.53
C MET A 170 0.94 -8.27 -15.91
N THR A 171 0.79 -8.27 -14.58
CA THR A 171 -0.06 -7.36 -13.85
C THR A 171 0.70 -6.07 -13.48
N ASP A 172 0.17 -4.90 -13.82
CA ASP A 172 0.80 -3.60 -13.50
C ASP A 172 1.13 -3.42 -12.00
N ALA A 173 0.36 -4.08 -11.12
CA ALA A 173 0.54 -4.04 -9.67
C ALA A 173 1.74 -4.85 -9.14
N PHE A 174 2.36 -5.70 -9.97
CA PHE A 174 3.42 -6.64 -9.57
C PHE A 174 4.61 -6.01 -8.85
N HIS A 175 4.97 -4.79 -9.22
CA HIS A 175 6.11 -4.08 -8.66
C HIS A 175 5.82 -3.42 -7.30
N ILE A 176 4.55 -3.30 -6.91
CA ILE A 176 4.16 -2.83 -5.60
C ILE A 176 4.08 -4.05 -4.65
N PRO A 177 4.61 -3.97 -3.41
CA PRO A 177 4.54 -5.08 -2.48
C PRO A 177 3.11 -5.62 -2.29
N THR A 178 2.91 -6.90 -2.58
CA THR A 178 1.58 -7.53 -2.58
C THR A 178 0.87 -7.42 -1.21
N VAL A 179 1.64 -7.40 -0.12
CA VAL A 179 1.13 -7.21 1.25
C VAL A 179 0.43 -5.86 1.44
N TYR A 180 0.81 -4.83 0.68
CA TYR A 180 0.15 -3.52 0.72
C TYR A 180 -1.27 -3.59 0.18
N PHE A 181 -1.52 -4.39 -0.85
CA PHE A 181 -2.87 -4.59 -1.35
C PHE A 181 -3.70 -5.42 -0.39
N LEU A 182 -3.15 -6.54 0.12
CA LEU A 182 -3.84 -7.39 1.08
C LEU A 182 -4.32 -6.60 2.31
N LEU A 183 -3.40 -5.86 2.93
CA LEU A 183 -3.71 -5.07 4.13
C LEU A 183 -4.59 -3.85 3.80
N GLY A 184 -4.39 -3.25 2.62
CA GLY A 184 -5.25 -2.18 2.13
C GLY A 184 -6.70 -2.64 1.97
N GLU A 185 -6.92 -3.84 1.42
CA GLU A 185 -8.26 -4.40 1.28
C GLU A 185 -8.91 -4.60 2.64
N GLN A 186 -8.18 -5.14 3.62
CA GLN A 186 -8.72 -5.29 4.97
C GLN A 186 -9.04 -3.93 5.62
N LEU A 187 -8.19 -2.92 5.40
CA LEU A 187 -8.37 -1.58 5.95
C LEU A 187 -9.59 -0.85 5.36
N PHE A 188 -9.87 -1.02 4.06
CA PHE A 188 -10.98 -0.33 3.39
C PHE A 188 -12.25 -1.18 3.25
N ARG A 189 -12.18 -2.51 3.36
CA ARG A 189 -13.37 -3.40 3.38
C ARG A 189 -14.20 -3.24 4.65
N THR A 190 -13.60 -2.76 5.74
CA THR A 190 -14.34 -2.45 6.98
C THR A 190 -15.34 -1.28 6.82
N ASP A 191 -15.38 -0.64 5.64
CA ASP A 191 -16.20 0.52 5.33
C ASP A 191 -17.44 0.22 4.47
N ARG A 192 -18.18 -0.88 4.73
CA ARG A 192 -19.63 -0.80 4.49
C ARG A 192 -20.21 0.14 5.54
N LEU A 193 -20.09 1.44 5.28
CA LEU A 193 -20.89 2.46 5.92
C LEU A 193 -22.37 2.04 5.78
N PRO A 194 -23.17 2.01 6.85
CA PRO A 194 -24.62 1.99 6.67
C PRO A 194 -25.02 3.22 5.83
N ASP A 195 -25.96 3.04 4.91
CA ASP A 195 -26.31 3.94 3.79
C ASP A 195 -26.72 5.38 4.13
N ASP A 196 -26.57 5.84 5.38
CA ASP A 196 -27.14 7.09 5.88
C ASP A 196 -26.06 8.10 6.30
N ILE A 197 -25.43 8.75 5.31
CA ILE A 197 -24.44 9.83 5.47
C ILE A 197 -25.13 11.22 5.56
N SER A 198 -26.40 11.31 5.93
CA SER A 198 -27.10 12.60 6.03
C SER A 198 -27.01 13.27 7.42
N LYS A 199 -26.17 12.78 8.34
CA LYS A 199 -26.11 13.25 9.74
C LYS A 199 -24.71 13.51 10.32
N LEU A 200 -23.66 13.57 9.49
CA LEU A 200 -22.32 14.07 9.87
C LEU A 200 -22.07 15.43 9.23
#